data_AF-A0A959WFM3-F1
#
_entry.id   AF-A0A959WFM3-F1
#
_cell.length_a   1.000
_cell.length_b   1.000
_cell.length_c   1.000
_cell.angle_alpha   90.00
_cell.angle_beta   90.00
_cell.angle_gamma   90.00
#
_symmetry.space_group_name_H-M   'P 1'
#
loop_
_entity.id
_entity.type
_entity.pdbx_description
1 polymer ?
#
loop_
_entity_poly.entity_id
_entity_poly.type
_entity_poly.pdbx_seq_one_letter_code
_entity_poly.pdbx_strand_id
1 'polypeptide(L)'
;MLDPKQSTSPAGKEAETARKPALTEKQRIEARRARQARRRRKPVEGNPLSKGMRVVGFEVRRTASFIGGSIIAGLAALGPVFSSVGMGLVWLIERVGEGLKVLARLIARVVAAAGRLAIALDRVITPHRALILVSAVAAVLLGISQYKGLGSIEIGQAGYSGIEDLARAPAIDKTTPAGVHTQIFVPIAAVAFLSVLVIALGGVGTMAKRLAGFRRLASMILVTIGLLTLVVTLLIDLPEATDTTEAALAYSGVQARILGGFWLELAAGAALAVTGLALLLEPSTGRARDRQKQSRERESEERPDAERDLERERRRERRLRDGKDGTMPGVINGGSA
;
A
#
# COMPACT_ATOMS: atom_id res chain seq x y z
N MET A 1 56.94 -54.82 -0.77
CA MET A 1 56.01 -54.12 -1.67
C MET A 1 55.33 -53.04 -0.83
N LEU A 2 55.83 -51.82 -0.65
CA LEU A 2 56.25 -50.81 -1.63
C LEU A 2 55.22 -50.63 -2.75
N ASP A 3 54.26 -49.70 -2.58
CA ASP A 3 54.30 -48.42 -3.30
C ASP A 3 53.42 -47.32 -2.63
N PRO A 4 53.81 -46.02 -2.69
CA PRO A 4 53.16 -44.89 -2.00
C PRO A 4 52.45 -43.90 -2.97
N LYS A 5 51.87 -42.83 -2.39
CA LYS A 5 51.35 -41.57 -3.00
C LYS A 5 49.90 -41.58 -3.48
N GLN A 6 49.09 -40.69 -2.93
CA GLN A 6 48.80 -39.41 -3.59
C GLN A 6 48.10 -38.43 -2.63
N SER A 7 48.82 -37.37 -2.28
CA SER A 7 48.32 -36.14 -1.68
C SER A 7 47.59 -35.31 -2.73
N THR A 8 46.29 -35.07 -2.55
CA THR A 8 45.56 -34.07 -3.33
C THR A 8 45.62 -32.71 -2.64
N SER A 9 46.36 -31.82 -3.29
CA SER A 9 46.53 -30.41 -2.99
C SER A 9 45.21 -29.64 -3.23
N PRO A 10 44.76 -28.74 -2.33
CA PRO A 10 43.69 -27.82 -2.66
C PRO A 10 44.23 -26.67 -3.53
N ALA A 11 43.85 -26.69 -4.80
CA ALA A 11 44.12 -25.63 -5.77
C ALA A 11 43.66 -24.26 -5.25
N GLY A 12 44.59 -23.31 -5.27
CA GLY A 12 44.38 -21.93 -4.87
C GLY A 12 43.30 -21.24 -5.69
N LYS A 13 42.36 -20.62 -4.98
CA LYS A 13 41.59 -19.47 -5.47
C LYS A 13 42.27 -18.22 -4.93
N GLU A 14 43.35 -17.81 -5.59
CA GLU A 14 43.85 -16.44 -5.48
C GLU A 14 42.79 -15.52 -6.07
N ALA A 15 41.97 -14.96 -5.18
CA ALA A 15 41.10 -13.85 -5.51
C ALA A 15 41.99 -12.65 -5.80
N GLU A 16 42.23 -12.42 -7.09
CA GLU A 16 42.84 -11.23 -7.66
C GLU A 16 41.98 -10.02 -7.28
N THR A 17 42.23 -9.47 -6.09
CA THR A 17 41.66 -8.19 -5.67
C THR A 17 42.27 -7.12 -6.56
N ALA A 18 41.55 -6.78 -7.64
CA ALA A 18 41.84 -5.66 -8.52
C ALA A 18 42.17 -4.43 -7.66
N ARG A 19 43.47 -4.14 -7.54
CA ARG A 19 44.01 -3.01 -6.80
C ARG A 19 43.47 -1.76 -7.48
N LYS A 20 42.47 -1.14 -6.85
CA LYS A 20 41.95 0.17 -7.28
C LYS A 20 43.14 1.13 -7.40
N PRO A 21 43.35 1.77 -8.56
CA PRO A 21 44.50 2.63 -8.77
C PRO A 21 44.52 3.70 -7.68
N ALA A 22 45.67 3.83 -7.01
CA ALA A 22 45.86 4.80 -5.95
C ALA A 22 45.70 6.19 -6.54
N LEU A 23 44.53 6.82 -6.30
CA LEU A 23 44.26 8.20 -6.68
C LEU A 23 45.40 9.08 -6.17
N THR A 24 46.03 9.78 -7.11
CA THR A 24 47.14 10.70 -6.83
C THR A 24 46.68 11.77 -5.84
N GLU A 25 47.61 12.27 -5.02
CA GLU A 25 47.30 13.20 -3.94
C GLU A 25 46.57 14.47 -4.42
N LYS A 26 46.88 14.92 -5.65
CA LYS A 26 46.16 15.99 -6.34
C LYS A 26 44.67 15.67 -6.53
N GLN A 27 44.31 14.47 -6.95
CA GLN A 27 42.92 14.06 -7.14
C GLN A 27 42.15 13.95 -5.81
N ARG A 28 42.83 13.60 -4.70
CA ARG A 28 42.21 13.60 -3.36
C ARG A 28 41.89 15.01 -2.87
N ILE A 29 42.78 15.97 -3.12
CA ILE A 29 42.58 17.38 -2.74
C ILE A 29 41.45 18.00 -3.56
N GLU A 30 41.39 17.70 -4.86
CA GLU A 30 40.34 18.20 -5.75
C GLU A 30 38.96 17.63 -5.39
N ALA A 31 38.88 16.34 -5.06
CA ALA A 31 37.64 15.71 -4.58
C ALA A 31 37.16 16.31 -3.24
N ARG A 32 38.07 16.69 -2.33
CA ARG A 32 37.72 17.40 -1.08
C ARG A 32 37.21 18.81 -1.34
N ARG A 33 37.86 19.58 -2.24
CA ARG A 33 37.40 20.92 -2.63
C ARG A 33 36.02 20.88 -3.31
N ALA A 34 35.77 19.90 -4.19
CA ALA A 34 34.47 19.73 -4.84
C ALA A 34 33.34 19.42 -3.83
N ARG A 35 33.62 18.63 -2.79
CA ARG A 35 32.65 18.35 -1.71
C ARG A 35 32.38 19.57 -0.84
N GLN A 36 33.39 20.37 -0.51
CA GLN A 36 33.20 21.62 0.25
C GLN A 36 32.45 22.69 -0.56
N ALA A 37 32.70 22.79 -1.86
CA ALA A 37 31.97 23.69 -2.75
C ALA A 37 30.48 23.34 -2.84
N ARG A 38 30.13 22.05 -2.85
CA ARG A 38 28.72 21.60 -2.82
C ARG A 38 28.01 21.90 -1.48
N ARG A 39 28.73 21.93 -0.35
CA ARG A 39 28.15 22.28 0.96
C ARG A 39 27.87 23.78 1.13
N ARG A 40 28.57 24.65 0.39
CA ARG A 40 28.39 26.11 0.50
C ARG A 40 27.29 26.69 -0.40
N ARG A 41 26.66 25.90 -1.29
CA ARG A 41 25.71 26.39 -2.32
C ARG A 41 24.21 26.23 -2.00
N LYS A 42 23.82 25.96 -0.76
CA LYS A 42 22.39 26.09 -0.37
C LYS A 42 22.25 26.96 0.87
N PRO A 43 22.07 28.28 0.72
CA PRO A 43 21.37 29.02 1.76
C PRO A 43 20.02 28.32 1.96
N VAL A 44 19.80 27.81 3.17
CA VAL A 44 18.48 27.34 3.57
C VAL A 44 17.63 28.60 3.68
N GLU A 45 16.87 28.87 2.62
CA GLU A 45 15.83 29.87 2.60
C GLU A 45 14.72 29.37 3.55
N GLY A 46 14.94 29.61 4.84
CA GLY A 46 14.02 29.23 5.90
C GLY A 46 12.76 30.05 5.75
N ASN A 47 11.63 29.36 5.63
CA ASN A 47 10.28 29.92 5.59
C ASN A 47 10.14 31.02 6.68
N PRO A 48 9.76 32.26 6.34
CA PRO A 48 9.70 33.40 7.29
C PRO A 48 8.79 33.15 8.50
N LEU A 49 7.86 32.20 8.40
CA LEU A 49 7.02 31.72 9.51
C LEU A 49 7.83 31.12 10.69
N SER A 50 9.01 30.54 10.43
CA SER A 50 9.86 29.94 11.48
C SER A 50 10.65 30.96 12.31
N LYS A 51 10.83 32.19 11.81
CA LYS A 51 11.47 33.28 12.57
C LYS A 51 10.49 33.95 13.55
N GLY A 52 9.20 34.01 13.23
CA GLY A 52 8.17 34.60 14.11
C GLY A 52 7.96 33.83 15.42
N MET A 53 8.00 32.50 15.39
CA MET A 53 7.74 31.67 16.58
C MET A 53 8.82 31.75 17.66
N ARG A 54 10.07 32.15 17.32
CA ARG A 54 11.14 32.28 18.33
C ARG A 54 11.06 33.57 19.14
N VAL A 55 10.40 34.60 18.63
CA VAL A 55 10.25 35.89 19.33
C VAL A 55 9.11 35.81 20.35
N VAL A 56 8.02 35.10 20.04
CA VAL A 56 6.88 34.92 20.97
C VAL A 56 7.22 33.97 22.13
N GLY A 57 8.17 33.05 21.95
CA GLY A 57 8.57 32.08 22.98
C GLY A 57 9.28 32.67 24.21
N PHE A 58 9.86 33.87 24.10
CA PHE A 58 10.58 34.50 25.22
C PHE A 58 9.66 35.25 26.19
N GLU A 59 8.53 35.79 25.72
CA GLU A 59 7.59 36.50 26.58
C GLU A 59 6.69 35.54 27.37
N VAL A 60 6.23 34.45 26.73
CA VAL A 60 5.47 33.38 27.40
C VAL A 60 6.25 32.76 28.55
N ARG A 61 7.58 32.67 28.43
CA ARG A 61 8.46 32.10 29.46
C ARG A 61 8.59 32.99 30.71
N ARG A 62 8.34 34.29 30.57
CA ARG A 62 8.45 35.28 31.67
C ARG A 62 7.15 35.42 32.46
N THR A 63 5.99 35.23 31.84
CA THR A 63 4.68 35.17 32.52
C THR A 63 4.47 33.82 33.22
N ALA A 64 4.98 32.72 32.66
CA ALA A 64 4.89 31.40 33.26
C ALA A 64 5.69 31.26 34.58
N SER A 65 6.81 31.99 34.74
CA SER A 65 7.62 31.92 35.96
C SER A 65 6.99 32.66 37.16
N PHE A 66 6.16 33.67 36.92
CA PHE A 66 5.46 34.39 38.00
C PHE A 66 4.24 33.63 38.54
N ILE A 67 3.52 32.92 37.67
CA ILE A 67 2.37 32.08 38.08
C ILE A 67 2.86 30.76 38.73
N GLY A 68 4.05 30.27 38.35
CA GLY A 68 4.62 29.05 38.93
C GLY A 68 4.99 29.16 40.42
N GLY A 69 5.47 30.32 40.89
CA GLY A 69 5.98 30.47 42.25
C GLY A 69 4.93 30.33 43.36
N SER A 70 3.72 30.86 43.15
CA SER A 70 2.62 30.81 44.12
C SER A 70 1.92 29.44 44.17
N ILE A 71 1.88 28.73 43.03
CA ILE A 71 1.34 27.36 42.94
C ILE A 71 2.30 26.36 43.62
N ILE A 72 3.61 26.54 43.48
CA ILE A 72 4.63 25.67 44.10
C ILE A 72 4.62 25.78 45.63
N ALA A 73 4.41 26.98 46.19
CA ALA A 73 4.33 27.18 47.64
C ALA A 73 3.06 26.54 48.25
N GLY A 74 1.92 26.58 47.55
CA GLY A 74 0.69 25.91 47.97
C GLY A 74 0.77 24.37 47.89
N LEU A 75 1.47 23.84 46.88
CA LEU A 75 1.70 22.39 46.72
C LEU A 75 2.70 21.81 47.73
N ALA A 76 3.69 22.58 48.17
CA ALA A 76 4.67 22.13 49.17
C ALA A 76 4.04 21.87 50.56
N ALA A 77 2.97 22.57 50.92
CA ALA A 77 2.24 22.38 52.17
C ALA A 77 1.43 21.06 52.23
N LEU A 78 1.16 20.44 51.07
CA LEU A 78 0.48 19.13 50.97
C LEU A 78 1.48 17.96 50.82
N GLY A 79 2.78 18.22 50.92
CA GLY A 79 3.89 17.31 50.60
C GLY A 79 3.81 15.88 51.15
N PRO A 80 3.38 15.63 52.41
CA PRO A 80 3.31 14.27 52.95
C PRO A 80 2.19 13.42 52.31
N VAL A 81 1.07 14.03 51.91
CA VAL A 81 -0.08 13.33 51.30
C VAL A 81 0.16 13.11 49.80
N PHE A 82 0.90 14.00 49.13
CA PHE A 82 1.32 13.81 47.74
C PHE A 82 2.48 12.82 47.57
N SER A 83 3.21 12.46 48.63
CA SER A 83 4.32 11.50 48.55
C SER A 83 3.83 10.07 48.26
N SER A 84 2.77 9.62 48.95
CA SER A 84 2.18 8.29 48.75
C SER A 84 1.36 8.20 47.46
N VAL A 85 0.55 9.22 47.18
CA VAL A 85 -0.22 9.32 45.93
C VAL A 85 0.69 9.51 44.71
N GLY A 86 1.73 10.32 44.85
CA GLY A 86 2.72 10.59 43.79
C GLY A 86 3.56 9.37 43.44
N MET A 87 4.02 8.58 44.42
CA MET A 87 4.68 7.30 44.15
C MET A 87 3.75 6.32 43.45
N GLY A 88 2.47 6.25 43.87
CA GLY A 88 1.47 5.42 43.19
C GLY A 88 1.25 5.83 41.73
N LEU A 89 1.21 7.14 41.45
CA LEU A 89 1.02 7.67 40.11
C LEU A 89 2.25 7.43 39.21
N VAL A 90 3.47 7.63 39.75
CA VAL A 90 4.71 7.34 39.02
C VAL A 90 4.82 5.85 38.70
N TRP A 91 4.53 4.99 39.67
CA TRP A 91 4.49 3.54 39.46
C TRP A 91 3.46 3.14 38.40
N LEU A 92 2.27 3.75 38.41
CA LEU A 92 1.23 3.52 37.41
C LEU A 92 1.68 3.98 36.01
N ILE A 93 2.29 5.17 35.90
CA ILE A 93 2.80 5.71 34.62
C ILE A 93 3.93 4.82 34.08
N GLU A 94 4.83 4.34 34.92
CA GLU A 94 5.88 3.39 34.52
C GLU A 94 5.27 2.07 34.04
N ARG A 95 4.27 1.54 34.75
CA ARG A 95 3.61 0.29 34.38
C ARG A 95 2.81 0.40 33.09
N VAL A 96 2.10 1.50 32.90
CA VAL A 96 1.40 1.82 31.64
C VAL A 96 2.42 2.03 30.52
N GLY A 97 3.55 2.69 30.79
CA GLY A 97 4.63 2.89 29.83
C GLY A 97 5.29 1.58 29.38
N GLU A 98 5.51 0.64 30.29
CA GLU A 98 5.97 -0.71 29.94
C GLU A 98 4.94 -1.48 29.11
N GLY A 99 3.66 -1.40 29.50
CA GLY A 99 2.55 -1.98 28.74
C GLY A 99 2.48 -1.44 27.31
N LEU A 100 2.59 -0.12 27.14
CA LEU A 100 2.62 0.54 25.83
C LEU A 100 3.83 0.10 25.00
N LYS A 101 5.01 -0.07 25.61
CA LYS A 101 6.21 -0.55 24.92
C LYS A 101 6.07 -2.01 24.46
N VAL A 102 5.39 -2.85 25.22
CA VAL A 102 5.10 -4.25 24.82
C VAL A 102 4.09 -4.25 23.67
N LEU A 103 3.03 -3.45 23.77
CA LEU A 103 2.03 -3.30 22.72
C LEU A 103 2.65 -2.75 21.42
N ALA A 104 3.48 -1.72 21.50
CA ALA A 104 4.19 -1.15 20.35
C ALA A 104 5.12 -2.19 19.70
N ARG A 105 5.81 -3.03 20.49
CA ARG A 105 6.64 -4.13 19.96
C ARG A 105 5.81 -5.21 19.28
N LEU A 106 4.63 -5.55 19.81
CA LEU A 106 3.70 -6.48 19.18
C LEU A 106 3.17 -5.93 17.86
N ILE A 107 2.72 -4.67 17.85
CA ILE A 107 2.28 -3.97 16.64
C ILE A 107 3.41 -3.94 15.61
N ALA A 108 4.63 -3.58 16.00
CA ALA A 108 5.78 -3.56 15.09
C ALA A 108 6.09 -4.95 14.50
N ARG A 109 5.95 -6.03 15.28
CA ARG A 109 6.10 -7.41 14.79
C ARG A 109 5.00 -7.81 13.81
N VAL A 110 3.75 -7.43 14.09
CA VAL A 110 2.61 -7.66 13.19
C VAL A 110 2.80 -6.89 11.88
N VAL A 111 3.18 -5.61 11.94
CA VAL A 111 3.47 -4.79 10.76
C VAL A 111 4.64 -5.37 9.96
N ALA A 112 5.71 -5.83 10.62
CA ALA A 112 6.84 -6.47 9.94
C ALA A 112 6.48 -7.84 9.33
N ALA A 113 5.59 -8.61 9.99
CA ALA A 113 5.07 -9.86 9.44
C ALA A 113 4.18 -9.59 8.23
N ALA A 114 3.27 -8.63 8.32
CA ALA A 114 2.42 -8.17 7.23
C ALA A 114 3.25 -7.63 6.05
N GLY A 115 4.30 -6.86 6.31
CA GLY A 115 5.22 -6.36 5.27
C GLY A 115 5.98 -7.49 4.57
N ARG A 116 6.46 -8.49 5.31
CA ARG A 116 7.11 -9.68 4.73
C ARG A 116 6.13 -10.54 3.94
N LEU A 117 4.91 -10.70 4.44
CA LEU A 117 3.84 -11.39 3.73
C LEU A 117 3.49 -10.64 2.44
N ALA A 118 3.38 -9.32 2.49
CA ALA A 118 3.13 -8.47 1.33
C ALA A 118 4.24 -8.61 0.27
N ILE A 119 5.51 -8.63 0.68
CA ILE A 119 6.65 -8.85 -0.25
C ILE A 119 6.64 -10.28 -0.83
N ALA A 120 6.28 -11.27 -0.02
CA ALA A 120 6.16 -12.66 -0.50
C ALA A 120 4.97 -12.83 -1.46
N LEU A 121 3.84 -12.17 -1.16
CA LEU A 121 2.68 -12.09 -2.02
C LEU A 121 2.99 -11.30 -3.29
N ASP A 122 3.78 -10.23 -3.25
CA ASP A 122 4.19 -9.43 -4.42
C ASP A 122 4.99 -10.24 -5.44
N ARG A 123 5.68 -11.30 -5.00
CA ARG A 123 6.34 -12.25 -5.91
C ARG A 123 5.37 -13.17 -6.66
N VAL A 124 4.15 -13.37 -6.16
CA VAL A 124 3.17 -14.32 -6.69
C VAL A 124 1.94 -13.61 -7.29
N ILE A 125 1.58 -12.46 -6.72
CA ILE A 125 0.49 -11.59 -7.08
C ILE A 125 1.10 -10.41 -7.79
N THR A 126 1.01 -10.41 -9.11
CA THR A 126 1.33 -9.20 -9.87
C THR A 126 0.42 -8.06 -9.39
N PRO A 127 0.90 -6.81 -9.30
CA PRO A 127 0.10 -5.66 -8.85
C PRO A 127 -1.26 -5.56 -9.56
N HIS A 128 -1.28 -5.90 -10.86
CA HIS A 128 -2.48 -6.02 -11.66
C HIS A 128 -3.54 -6.98 -11.08
N ARG A 129 -3.12 -8.19 -10.66
CA ARG A 129 -4.01 -9.19 -10.05
C ARG A 129 -4.52 -8.74 -8.69
N ALA A 130 -3.69 -8.04 -7.91
CA ALA A 130 -4.12 -7.44 -6.64
C ALA A 130 -5.22 -6.41 -6.87
N LEU A 131 -5.05 -5.51 -7.85
CA LEU A 131 -6.06 -4.51 -8.20
C LEU A 131 -7.37 -5.14 -8.67
N ILE A 132 -7.30 -6.18 -9.51
CA ILE A 132 -8.48 -6.95 -9.93
C ILE A 132 -9.18 -7.58 -8.72
N LEU A 133 -8.43 -8.22 -7.82
CA LEU A 133 -8.99 -8.88 -6.64
C LEU A 133 -9.66 -7.86 -5.71
N VAL A 134 -9.00 -6.73 -5.42
CA VAL A 134 -9.58 -5.67 -4.59
C VAL A 134 -10.84 -5.10 -5.23
N SER A 135 -10.84 -4.89 -6.56
CA SER A 135 -12.03 -4.44 -7.28
C SER A 135 -13.17 -5.45 -7.22
N ALA A 136 -12.87 -6.75 -7.32
CA ALA A 136 -13.87 -7.82 -7.20
C ALA A 136 -14.49 -7.83 -5.80
N VAL A 137 -13.65 -7.76 -4.75
CA VAL A 137 -14.11 -7.70 -3.36
C VAL A 137 -14.96 -6.43 -3.15
N ALA A 138 -14.51 -5.27 -3.63
CA ALA A 138 -15.26 -4.02 -3.52
C ALA A 138 -16.63 -4.09 -4.21
N ALA A 139 -16.72 -4.68 -5.40
CA ALA A 139 -17.99 -4.88 -6.10
C ALA A 139 -18.95 -5.79 -5.32
N VAL A 140 -18.44 -6.86 -4.70
CA VAL A 140 -19.25 -7.74 -3.83
C VAL A 140 -19.70 -7.01 -2.56
N LEU A 141 -18.79 -6.26 -1.92
CA LEU A 141 -19.12 -5.47 -0.72
C LEU A 141 -20.18 -4.40 -1.03
N LEU A 142 -20.13 -3.77 -2.21
CA LEU A 142 -21.17 -2.84 -2.68
C LEU A 142 -22.53 -3.54 -2.79
N GLY A 143 -22.58 -4.76 -3.30
CA GLY A 143 -23.81 -5.55 -3.33
C GLY A 143 -24.32 -5.91 -1.93
N ILE A 144 -23.41 -6.27 -1.01
CA ILE A 144 -23.75 -6.61 0.38
C ILE A 144 -24.23 -5.37 1.16
N SER A 145 -23.68 -4.17 0.89
CA SER A 145 -24.06 -2.95 1.62
C SER A 145 -25.55 -2.65 1.51
N GLN A 146 -26.18 -3.02 0.39
CA GLN A 146 -27.61 -2.82 0.13
C GLN A 146 -28.53 -3.52 1.15
N TYR A 147 -28.03 -4.55 1.83
CA TYR A 147 -28.78 -5.32 2.83
C TYR A 147 -28.35 -4.99 4.27
N LYS A 148 -27.42 -4.05 4.46
CA LYS A 148 -27.00 -3.57 5.78
C LYS A 148 -27.65 -2.23 6.08
N GLY A 149 -27.95 -1.96 7.35
CA GLY A 149 -28.50 -0.66 7.75
C GLY A 149 -27.51 0.48 7.47
N LEU A 150 -28.03 1.63 7.01
CA LEU A 150 -27.29 2.87 6.79
C LEU A 150 -27.19 3.71 8.05
N GLY A 151 -28.32 3.87 8.72
CA GLY A 151 -28.45 4.62 9.95
C GLY A 151 -29.43 3.97 10.91
N SER A 152 -29.31 4.34 12.17
CA SER A 152 -30.32 4.08 13.18
C SER A 152 -30.52 5.32 14.02
N ILE A 153 -31.78 5.62 14.31
CA ILE A 153 -32.15 6.65 15.29
C ILE A 153 -32.27 5.96 16.65
N GLU A 154 -31.43 6.38 17.58
CA GLU A 154 -31.44 5.92 18.97
C GLU A 154 -32.11 6.98 19.84
N ILE A 155 -33.07 6.58 20.69
CA ILE A 155 -33.62 7.46 21.72
C ILE A 155 -32.81 7.23 22.99
N GLY A 156 -31.93 8.16 23.34
CA GLY A 156 -31.08 8.07 24.51
C GLY A 156 -30.94 9.39 25.23
N GLN A 157 -31.37 9.46 26.49
CA GLN A 157 -31.00 10.60 27.34
C GLN A 157 -29.54 10.48 27.80
N ALA A 158 -28.88 11.63 28.07
CA ALA A 158 -27.51 11.67 28.59
C ALA A 158 -27.30 10.81 29.86
N GLY A 159 -28.38 10.50 30.59
CA GLY A 159 -28.37 9.62 31.76
C GLY A 159 -28.05 8.15 31.47
N TYR A 160 -28.02 7.70 30.21
CA TYR A 160 -27.57 6.34 29.85
C TYR A 160 -26.05 6.23 29.68
N SER A 161 -25.29 7.32 29.82
CA SER A 161 -23.84 7.27 29.76
C SER A 161 -23.26 6.43 30.92
N GLY A 162 -22.55 5.34 30.59
CA GLY A 162 -21.92 4.43 31.55
C GLY A 162 -22.72 3.16 31.89
N ILE A 163 -23.90 2.96 31.31
CA ILE A 163 -24.71 1.73 31.43
C ILE A 163 -25.05 1.09 30.08
N GLU A 164 -24.37 1.52 29.00
CA GLU A 164 -24.65 1.04 27.65
C GLU A 164 -24.45 -0.48 27.47
N ASP A 165 -23.60 -1.08 28.31
CA ASP A 165 -23.36 -2.53 28.35
C ASP A 165 -24.53 -3.32 28.98
N LEU A 166 -25.35 -2.67 29.80
CA LEU A 166 -26.48 -3.27 30.52
C LEU A 166 -27.82 -2.98 29.85
N ALA A 167 -27.98 -1.78 29.28
CA ALA A 167 -29.19 -1.37 28.59
C ALA A 167 -28.84 -0.53 27.36
N ARG A 168 -28.89 -1.15 26.18
CA ARG A 168 -28.75 -0.42 24.92
C ARG A 168 -30.02 0.38 24.64
N ALA A 169 -29.86 1.63 24.23
CA ALA A 169 -31.00 2.46 23.80
C ALA A 169 -31.81 1.73 22.71
N PRO A 170 -33.15 1.71 22.81
CA PRO A 170 -33.98 1.10 21.80
C PRO A 170 -33.83 1.86 20.48
N ALA A 171 -33.47 1.13 19.42
CA ALA A 171 -33.45 1.65 18.06
C ALA A 171 -34.86 1.51 17.46
N ILE A 172 -35.52 2.65 17.24
CA ILE A 172 -36.91 2.71 16.73
C ILE A 172 -36.97 2.66 15.21
N ASP A 173 -35.89 3.01 14.52
CA ASP A 173 -35.85 2.98 13.07
C ASP A 173 -34.51 2.46 12.54
N LYS A 174 -34.60 1.62 11.51
CA LYS A 174 -33.46 1.04 10.79
C LYS A 174 -33.70 1.26 9.31
N THR A 175 -33.11 2.32 8.77
CA THR A 175 -33.12 2.56 7.34
C THR A 175 -32.10 1.65 6.66
N THR A 176 -32.54 0.94 5.62
CA THR A 176 -31.65 0.17 4.74
C THR A 176 -31.62 0.84 3.37
N PRO A 177 -30.50 0.80 2.63
CA PRO A 177 -30.42 1.42 1.31
C PRO A 177 -31.50 0.90 0.37
N ALA A 178 -31.76 -0.41 0.42
CA ALA A 178 -32.81 -1.05 -0.37
C ALA A 178 -34.23 -0.52 -0.07
N GLY A 179 -34.46 0.01 1.13
CA GLY A 179 -35.73 0.62 1.53
C GLY A 179 -35.89 2.07 1.08
N VAL A 180 -34.79 2.81 0.89
CA VAL A 180 -34.83 4.26 0.60
C VAL A 180 -34.59 4.58 -0.88
N HIS A 181 -33.68 3.89 -1.56
CA HIS A 181 -33.21 4.30 -2.90
C HIS A 181 -33.44 3.24 -4.00
N THR A 182 -34.41 2.35 -3.78
CA THR A 182 -34.72 1.20 -4.66
C THR A 182 -33.51 0.26 -4.80
N GLN A 183 -33.73 -0.99 -5.20
CA GLN A 183 -32.65 -1.99 -5.35
C GLN A 183 -31.68 -1.67 -6.52
N ILE A 184 -31.50 -0.39 -6.90
CA ILE A 184 -30.77 0.09 -8.07
C ILE A 184 -29.25 -0.11 -7.96
N PHE A 185 -28.71 -0.16 -6.75
CA PHE A 185 -27.29 -0.46 -6.55
C PHE A 185 -26.95 -1.94 -6.73
N VAL A 186 -27.93 -2.84 -6.65
CA VAL A 186 -27.73 -4.27 -6.94
C VAL A 186 -27.31 -4.50 -8.40
N PRO A 187 -28.03 -4.00 -9.43
CA PRO A 187 -27.57 -4.12 -10.81
C PRO A 187 -26.29 -3.32 -11.07
N ILE A 188 -26.07 -2.18 -10.40
CA ILE A 188 -24.79 -1.44 -10.51
C ILE A 188 -23.61 -2.29 -10.01
N ALA A 189 -23.76 -2.94 -8.85
CA ALA A 189 -22.76 -3.86 -8.32
C ALA A 189 -22.50 -5.04 -9.27
N ALA A 190 -23.55 -5.58 -9.91
CA ALA A 190 -23.41 -6.63 -10.92
C ALA A 190 -22.61 -6.15 -12.16
N VAL A 191 -22.86 -4.93 -12.64
CA VAL A 191 -22.10 -4.32 -13.75
C VAL A 191 -20.64 -4.08 -13.35
N ALA A 192 -20.39 -3.63 -12.12
CA ALA A 192 -19.03 -3.49 -11.60
C ALA A 192 -18.31 -4.85 -11.58
N PHE A 193 -18.96 -5.89 -11.06
CA PHE A 193 -18.40 -7.23 -11.02
C PHE A 193 -18.11 -7.79 -12.43
N LEU A 194 -19.03 -7.61 -13.37
CA LEU A 194 -18.84 -8.01 -14.78
C LEU A 194 -17.65 -7.25 -15.41
N SER A 195 -17.50 -5.97 -15.11
CA SER A 195 -16.36 -5.16 -15.57
C SER A 195 -15.04 -5.72 -15.04
N VAL A 196 -14.98 -6.14 -13.77
CA VAL A 196 -13.80 -6.81 -13.20
C VAL A 196 -13.51 -8.12 -13.93
N LEU A 197 -14.54 -8.92 -14.25
CA LEU A 197 -14.38 -10.17 -14.99
C LEU A 197 -13.81 -9.95 -16.40
N VAL A 198 -14.29 -8.92 -17.12
CA VAL A 198 -13.77 -8.53 -18.43
C VAL A 198 -12.29 -8.15 -18.34
N ILE A 199 -11.90 -7.39 -17.30
CA ILE A 199 -10.50 -7.00 -17.08
C ILE A 199 -9.64 -8.23 -16.80
N ALA A 200 -10.11 -9.14 -15.94
CA ALA A 200 -9.41 -10.37 -15.57
C ALA A 200 -9.20 -11.30 -16.77
N LEU A 201 -10.26 -11.55 -17.55
CA LEU A 201 -10.21 -12.39 -18.76
C LEU A 201 -9.34 -11.77 -19.86
N GLY A 202 -9.31 -10.43 -19.96
CA GLY A 202 -8.42 -9.71 -20.86
C GLY A 202 -6.93 -9.82 -20.53
N GLY A 203 -6.58 -10.39 -19.36
CA GLY A 203 -5.21 -10.75 -18.99
C GLY A 203 -4.77 -12.16 -19.43
N VAL A 204 -5.70 -13.01 -19.90
CA VAL A 204 -5.44 -14.41 -20.26
C VAL A 204 -5.17 -14.53 -21.77
N GLY A 205 -4.07 -15.18 -22.14
CA GLY A 205 -3.40 -15.03 -23.44
C GLY A 205 -4.26 -15.20 -24.70
N THR A 206 -5.23 -16.09 -24.71
CA THR A 206 -6.10 -16.35 -25.88
C THR A 206 -7.15 -15.25 -26.10
N MET A 207 -7.62 -14.61 -25.02
CA MET A 207 -8.66 -13.58 -25.05
C MET A 207 -8.10 -12.15 -25.03
N ALA A 208 -6.81 -12.00 -24.70
CA ALA A 208 -6.16 -10.70 -24.50
C ALA A 208 -6.31 -9.74 -25.69
N LYS A 209 -6.17 -10.22 -26.94
CA LYS A 209 -6.31 -9.37 -28.12
C LYS A 209 -7.74 -8.89 -28.34
N ARG A 210 -8.73 -9.77 -28.13
CA ARG A 210 -10.15 -9.47 -28.37
C ARG A 210 -10.71 -8.54 -27.30
N LEU A 211 -10.27 -8.70 -26.05
CA LEU A 211 -10.75 -7.91 -24.92
C LEU A 211 -9.91 -6.66 -24.63
N ALA A 212 -8.77 -6.46 -25.28
CA ALA A 212 -7.89 -5.31 -25.01
C ALA A 212 -8.62 -3.95 -25.09
N GLY A 213 -9.50 -3.75 -26.08
CA GLY A 213 -10.30 -2.53 -26.21
C GLY A 213 -11.32 -2.38 -25.07
N PHE A 214 -11.95 -3.48 -24.69
CA PHE A 214 -12.96 -3.51 -23.63
C PHE A 214 -12.37 -3.33 -22.23
N ARG A 215 -11.09 -3.66 -21.99
CA ARG A 215 -10.44 -3.47 -20.69
C ARG A 215 -10.43 -2.00 -20.26
N ARG A 216 -10.15 -1.09 -21.19
CA ARG A 216 -10.15 0.35 -20.90
C ARG A 216 -11.55 0.83 -20.56
N LEU A 217 -12.55 0.40 -21.34
CA LEU A 217 -13.96 0.71 -21.08
C LEU A 217 -14.40 0.18 -19.73
N ALA A 218 -14.13 -1.09 -19.42
CA ALA A 218 -14.44 -1.71 -18.13
C ALA A 218 -13.78 -0.95 -16.96
N SER A 219 -12.52 -0.52 -17.11
CA SER A 219 -11.84 0.27 -16.08
C SER A 219 -12.48 1.65 -15.90
N MET A 220 -12.89 2.32 -16.99
CA MET A 220 -13.65 3.57 -16.92
C MET A 220 -15.01 3.36 -16.24
N ILE A 221 -15.71 2.26 -16.54
CA ILE A 221 -16.97 1.91 -15.88
C ILE A 221 -16.77 1.76 -14.37
N LEU A 222 -15.70 1.07 -13.93
CA LEU A 222 -15.39 0.95 -12.50
C LEU A 222 -15.16 2.31 -11.84
N VAL A 223 -14.42 3.21 -12.49
CA VAL A 223 -14.22 4.59 -11.98
C VAL A 223 -15.53 5.32 -11.85
N THR A 224 -16.35 5.30 -12.91
CA THR A 224 -17.65 5.98 -12.91
C THR A 224 -18.59 5.44 -11.84
N ILE A 225 -18.67 4.11 -11.69
CA ILE A 225 -19.47 3.48 -10.63
C ILE A 225 -18.96 3.90 -9.26
N GLY A 226 -17.65 3.80 -9.02
CA GLY A 226 -17.07 4.17 -7.72
C GLY A 226 -17.33 5.64 -7.36
N LEU A 227 -17.16 6.56 -8.31
CA LEU A 227 -17.47 7.98 -8.11
C LEU A 227 -18.97 8.23 -7.90
N LEU A 228 -19.83 7.58 -8.68
CA LEU A 228 -21.28 7.72 -8.53
C LEU A 228 -21.74 7.24 -7.16
N THR A 229 -21.24 6.07 -6.71
CA THR A 229 -21.49 5.57 -5.35
C THR A 229 -21.05 6.59 -4.30
N LEU A 230 -19.83 7.14 -4.39
CA LEU A 230 -19.38 8.16 -3.44
C LEU A 230 -20.28 9.40 -3.41
N VAL A 231 -20.74 9.86 -4.57
CA VAL A 231 -21.65 11.01 -4.67
C VAL A 231 -22.99 10.71 -4.00
N VAL A 232 -23.60 9.56 -4.29
CA VAL A 232 -24.88 9.17 -3.68
C VAL A 232 -24.72 9.00 -2.17
N THR A 233 -23.68 8.28 -1.73
CA THR A 233 -23.45 8.05 -0.29
C THR A 233 -23.23 9.35 0.48
N LEU A 234 -22.52 10.33 -0.09
CA LEU A 234 -22.23 11.59 0.60
C LEU A 234 -23.34 12.63 0.50
N LEU A 235 -24.06 12.70 -0.63
CA LEU A 235 -25.07 13.73 -0.88
C LEU A 235 -26.50 13.29 -0.57
N ILE A 236 -26.77 11.99 -0.56
CA ILE A 236 -28.11 11.43 -0.37
C ILE A 236 -28.13 10.61 0.93
N ASP A 237 -27.31 9.56 1.02
CA ASP A 237 -27.40 8.63 2.16
C ASP A 237 -26.94 9.28 3.47
N LEU A 238 -25.91 10.14 3.44
CA LEU A 238 -25.39 10.78 4.64
C LEU A 238 -26.40 11.77 5.27
N PRO A 239 -26.98 12.73 4.53
CA PRO A 239 -28.04 13.57 5.07
C PRO A 239 -29.21 12.75 5.64
N GLU A 240 -29.71 11.78 4.87
CA GLU A 240 -30.83 10.92 5.27
C GLU A 240 -30.51 10.13 6.55
N ALA A 241 -29.33 9.52 6.64
CA ALA A 241 -28.91 8.75 7.81
C ALA A 241 -28.68 9.62 9.06
N THR A 242 -28.61 10.94 8.90
CA THR A 242 -28.43 11.90 9.99
C THR A 242 -29.66 12.75 10.27
N ASP A 243 -30.73 12.59 9.48
CA ASP A 243 -31.96 13.33 9.71
C ASP A 243 -32.66 12.79 10.95
N THR A 244 -32.82 13.66 11.94
CA THR A 244 -33.48 13.37 13.20
C THR A 244 -34.73 14.21 13.38
N THR A 245 -35.13 14.99 12.37
CA THR A 245 -36.14 16.04 12.47
C THR A 245 -37.48 15.49 12.96
N GLU A 246 -37.98 14.41 12.36
CA GLU A 246 -39.26 13.81 12.78
C GLU A 246 -39.19 13.19 14.18
N ALA A 247 -38.14 12.45 14.49
CA ALA A 247 -37.97 11.80 15.79
C ALA A 247 -37.77 12.83 16.93
N ALA A 248 -37.08 13.93 16.65
CA ALA A 248 -36.81 14.99 17.61
C ALA A 248 -38.09 15.76 18.01
N LEU A 249 -39.15 15.72 17.21
CA LEU A 249 -40.46 16.29 17.57
C LEU A 249 -41.20 15.41 18.60
N ALA A 250 -40.95 14.10 18.60
CA ALA A 250 -41.65 13.14 19.44
C ALA A 250 -40.86 12.76 20.71
N TYR A 251 -39.53 12.82 20.68
CA TYR A 251 -38.67 12.34 21.76
C TYR A 251 -37.55 13.32 22.11
N SER A 252 -37.14 13.33 23.38
CA SER A 252 -35.95 14.05 23.84
C SER A 252 -34.71 13.15 23.79
N GLY A 253 -33.55 13.71 23.45
CA GLY A 253 -32.28 12.96 23.40
C GLY A 253 -32.15 12.05 22.17
N VAL A 254 -32.73 12.45 21.04
CA VAL A 254 -32.59 11.71 19.78
C VAL A 254 -31.17 11.87 19.25
N GLN A 255 -30.52 10.76 18.91
CA GLN A 255 -29.22 10.75 18.25
C GLN A 255 -29.26 9.85 17.01
N ALA A 256 -28.80 10.39 15.89
CA ALA A 256 -28.54 9.58 14.70
C ALA A 256 -27.19 8.88 14.84
N ARG A 257 -27.18 7.57 14.58
CA ARG A 257 -25.95 6.78 14.44
C ARG A 257 -25.83 6.24 13.03
N ILE A 258 -24.68 6.50 12.42
CA ILE A 258 -24.27 5.90 11.16
C ILE A 258 -23.88 4.44 11.41
N LEU A 259 -24.51 3.52 10.69
CA LEU A 259 -24.29 2.08 10.79
C LEU A 259 -23.21 1.59 9.83
N GLY A 260 -22.85 0.30 9.96
CA GLY A 260 -21.81 -0.33 9.15
C GLY A 260 -22.12 -0.38 7.64
N GLY A 261 -23.39 -0.34 7.22
CA GLY A 261 -23.75 -0.36 5.80
C GLY A 261 -23.24 0.87 5.05
N PHE A 262 -23.37 2.06 5.67
CA PHE A 262 -22.86 3.32 5.12
C PHE A 262 -21.34 3.26 4.90
N TRP A 263 -20.59 2.84 5.92
CA TRP A 263 -19.13 2.74 5.82
C TRP A 263 -18.69 1.71 4.78
N LEU A 264 -19.46 0.62 4.63
CA LEU A 264 -19.19 -0.40 3.64
C LEU A 264 -19.37 0.14 2.22
N GLU A 265 -20.44 0.90 2.00
CA GLU A 265 -20.74 1.52 0.70
C GLU A 265 -19.70 2.58 0.33
N LEU A 266 -19.36 3.47 1.27
CA LEU A 266 -18.32 4.48 1.10
C LEU A 266 -16.97 3.84 0.77
N ALA A 267 -16.58 2.80 1.51
CA ALA A 267 -15.32 2.09 1.29
C ALA A 267 -15.32 1.35 -0.06
N ALA A 268 -16.43 0.71 -0.43
CA ALA A 268 -16.56 0.01 -1.70
C ALA A 268 -16.48 0.99 -2.89
N GLY A 269 -17.20 2.11 -2.84
CA GLY A 269 -17.16 3.17 -3.85
C GLY A 269 -15.75 3.75 -4.02
N ALA A 270 -15.08 4.09 -2.90
CA ALA A 270 -13.70 4.57 -2.91
C ALA A 270 -12.73 3.55 -3.50
N ALA A 271 -12.84 2.28 -3.09
CA ALA A 271 -12.00 1.22 -3.60
C ALA A 271 -12.17 1.03 -5.12
N LEU A 272 -13.41 0.96 -5.62
CA LEU A 272 -13.70 0.84 -7.05
C LEU A 272 -13.17 2.03 -7.86
N ALA A 273 -13.32 3.25 -7.36
CA ALA A 273 -12.80 4.44 -8.02
C ALA A 273 -11.27 4.42 -8.13
N VAL A 274 -10.58 4.11 -7.02
CA VAL A 274 -9.11 4.09 -6.97
C VAL A 274 -8.54 2.93 -7.78
N THR A 275 -9.07 1.71 -7.64
CA THR A 275 -8.58 0.56 -8.39
C THR A 275 -8.93 0.66 -9.88
N GLY A 276 -10.12 1.14 -10.22
CA GLY A 276 -10.51 1.43 -11.60
C GLY A 276 -9.57 2.44 -12.25
N LEU A 277 -9.19 3.51 -11.54
CA LEU A 277 -8.26 4.51 -12.03
C LEU A 277 -6.84 3.93 -12.18
N ALA A 278 -6.38 3.15 -11.21
CA ALA A 278 -5.08 2.49 -11.29
C ALA A 278 -5.01 1.52 -12.49
N LEU A 279 -6.06 0.72 -12.72
CA LEU A 279 -6.19 -0.19 -13.85
C LEU A 279 -6.29 0.56 -15.20
N LEU A 280 -6.91 1.75 -15.20
CA LEU A 280 -7.02 2.61 -16.38
C LEU A 280 -5.68 3.25 -16.77
N LEU A 281 -4.86 3.60 -15.78
CA LEU A 281 -3.54 4.21 -15.97
C LEU A 281 -2.43 3.19 -16.19
N GLU A 282 -2.68 1.90 -15.94
CA GLU A 282 -1.68 0.86 -16.09
C GLU A 282 -1.23 0.74 -17.57
N PRO A 283 0.06 0.92 -17.87
CA PRO A 283 0.55 0.82 -19.24
C PRO A 283 0.34 -0.60 -19.74
N SER A 284 -0.37 -0.74 -20.86
CA SER A 284 -0.67 -2.07 -21.41
C SER A 284 0.64 -2.83 -21.64
N THR A 285 0.81 -3.95 -20.95
CA THR A 285 2.02 -4.78 -20.99
C THR A 285 2.37 -5.23 -22.41
N GLY A 286 1.36 -5.32 -23.28
CA GLY A 286 1.53 -5.53 -24.72
C GLY A 286 2.38 -4.44 -25.39
N ARG A 287 2.19 -3.17 -25.03
CA ARG A 287 2.92 -2.05 -25.64
C ARG A 287 4.40 -2.03 -25.29
N ALA A 288 4.76 -2.46 -24.08
CA ALA A 288 6.15 -2.58 -23.68
C ALA A 288 6.86 -3.69 -24.46
N ARG A 289 6.19 -4.84 -24.64
CA ARG A 289 6.72 -5.96 -25.41
C ARG A 289 6.80 -5.65 -26.90
N ASP A 290 5.78 -4.97 -27.44
CA ASP A 290 5.76 -4.53 -28.84
C ASP A 290 6.83 -3.46 -29.10
N ARG A 291 7.05 -2.51 -28.17
CA ARG A 291 8.17 -1.56 -28.25
C ARG A 291 9.52 -2.26 -28.22
N GLN A 292 9.68 -3.27 -27.37
CA GLN A 292 10.93 -4.05 -27.31
C GLN A 292 11.15 -4.89 -28.56
N LYS A 293 10.06 -5.38 -29.19
CA LYS A 293 10.14 -6.08 -30.47
C LYS A 293 10.50 -5.12 -31.59
N GLN A 294 9.86 -3.95 -31.66
CA GLN A 294 10.17 -2.90 -32.63
C GLN A 294 11.58 -2.34 -32.45
N SER A 295 12.06 -2.19 -31.21
CA SER A 295 13.43 -1.74 -30.96
C SER A 295 14.44 -2.78 -31.44
N ARG A 296 14.16 -4.08 -31.26
CA ARG A 296 15.00 -5.17 -31.79
C ARG A 296 14.95 -5.27 -33.31
N GLU A 297 13.78 -5.05 -33.92
CA GLU A 297 13.64 -5.00 -35.37
C GLU A 297 14.42 -3.81 -35.94
N ARG A 298 14.32 -2.61 -35.34
CA ARG A 298 15.11 -1.44 -35.73
C ARG A 298 16.61 -1.61 -35.51
N GLU A 299 17.03 -2.16 -34.37
CA GLU A 299 18.44 -2.45 -34.09
C GLU A 299 18.98 -3.51 -35.06
N SER A 300 18.15 -4.48 -35.44
CA SER A 300 18.49 -5.44 -36.49
C SER A 300 18.58 -4.78 -37.86
N GLU A 301 17.80 -3.72 -38.14
CA GLU A 301 17.76 -3.01 -39.42
C GLU A 301 18.91 -1.99 -39.56
N GLU A 302 19.32 -1.35 -38.46
CA GLU A 302 20.50 -0.46 -38.40
C GLU A 302 21.83 -1.21 -38.38
N ARG A 303 21.85 -2.51 -38.04
CA ARG A 303 23.07 -3.31 -38.15
C ARG A 303 23.53 -3.37 -39.62
N PRO A 304 24.76 -2.94 -39.93
CA PRO A 304 25.31 -3.00 -41.28
C PRO A 304 25.23 -4.42 -41.83
N ASP A 305 24.87 -4.58 -43.10
CA ASP A 305 24.71 -5.90 -43.72
C ASP A 305 25.98 -6.77 -43.59
N ALA A 306 27.15 -6.14 -43.63
CA ALA A 306 28.44 -6.80 -43.39
C ALA A 306 28.52 -7.50 -42.02
N GLU A 307 27.96 -6.91 -40.97
CA GLU A 307 27.95 -7.52 -39.64
C GLU A 307 26.92 -8.67 -39.56
N ARG A 308 25.81 -8.56 -40.29
CA ARG A 308 24.82 -9.65 -40.39
C ARG A 308 25.37 -10.85 -41.12
N ASP A 309 26.14 -10.63 -42.18
CA ASP A 309 26.76 -11.70 -42.95
C ASP A 309 27.85 -12.41 -42.13
N LEU A 310 28.67 -11.65 -41.40
CA LEU A 310 29.63 -12.21 -40.44
C LEU A 310 28.94 -13.02 -39.33
N GLU A 311 27.78 -12.57 -38.83
CA GLU A 311 27.03 -13.32 -37.81
C GLU A 311 26.41 -14.60 -38.40
N ARG A 312 25.91 -14.56 -39.64
CA ARG A 312 25.42 -15.74 -40.36
C ARG A 312 26.53 -16.75 -40.60
N GLU A 313 27.71 -16.29 -40.98
CA GLU A 313 28.89 -17.13 -41.18
C GLU A 313 29.34 -17.78 -39.87
N ARG A 314 29.46 -17.01 -38.78
CA ARG A 314 29.76 -17.56 -37.44
C ARG A 314 28.73 -18.58 -36.96
N ARG A 315 27.45 -18.38 -37.23
CA ARG A 315 26.39 -19.36 -36.90
C ARG A 315 26.52 -20.63 -37.74
N ARG A 316 26.88 -20.50 -39.01
CA ARG A 316 27.12 -21.63 -39.91
C ARG A 316 28.34 -22.42 -39.45
N GLU A 317 29.44 -21.75 -39.10
CA GLU A 317 30.64 -22.38 -38.52
C GLU A 317 30.33 -23.11 -37.21
N ARG A 318 29.56 -22.50 -36.30
CA ARG A 318 29.14 -23.18 -35.06
C ARG A 318 28.32 -24.45 -35.34
N ARG A 319 27.37 -24.41 -36.28
CA ARG A 319 26.60 -25.60 -36.66
C ARG A 319 27.47 -26.69 -37.29
N LEU A 320 28.46 -26.29 -38.10
CA LEU A 320 29.41 -27.24 -38.68
C LEU A 320 30.30 -27.85 -37.60
N ARG A 321 30.71 -27.06 -36.60
CA ARG A 321 31.50 -27.55 -35.47
C ARG A 321 30.70 -28.50 -34.57
N ASP A 322 29.50 -28.09 -34.14
CA ASP A 322 28.62 -28.90 -33.29
C ASP A 322 28.14 -30.17 -34.03
N GLY A 323 27.91 -30.09 -35.35
CA GLY A 323 27.57 -31.25 -36.17
C GLY A 323 28.72 -32.22 -36.40
N LYS A 324 29.97 -31.75 -36.29
CA LYS A 324 31.18 -32.57 -36.42
C LYS A 324 31.54 -33.30 -35.13
N ASP A 325 31.16 -32.73 -33.99
CA ASP A 325 31.26 -33.38 -32.67
C ASP A 325 30.04 -34.26 -32.35
N GLY A 326 29.13 -34.42 -33.33
CA GLY A 326 28.03 -35.38 -33.34
C GLY A 326 28.53 -36.82 -33.30
N THR A 327 29.03 -37.22 -32.13
CA THR A 327 28.96 -38.58 -31.63
C THR A 327 27.48 -38.94 -31.73
N MET A 328 27.11 -39.68 -32.78
CA MET A 328 25.77 -40.20 -32.98
C MET A 328 25.32 -40.79 -31.64
N PRO A 329 24.27 -40.26 -30.97
CA PRO A 329 23.75 -40.88 -29.76
C PRO A 329 23.42 -42.32 -30.15
N GLY A 330 24.12 -43.24 -29.48
CA GLY A 330 24.21 -44.63 -29.85
C GLY A 330 22.86 -45.20 -30.27
N VAL A 331 22.84 -45.76 -31.47
CA VAL A 331 21.85 -46.73 -31.89
C VAL A 331 21.98 -47.90 -30.91
N ILE A 332 21.22 -47.84 -29.81
CA ILE A 332 21.04 -48.97 -28.91
C ILE A 332 20.19 -49.97 -29.68
N ASN A 333 20.87 -50.88 -30.37
CA ASN A 333 20.31 -52.15 -30.83
C ASN A 333 19.83 -52.92 -29.59
N GLY A 334 18.53 -52.88 -29.31
CA GLY A 334 17.82 -53.98 -28.66
C GLY A 334 16.86 -54.53 -29.73
N GLY A 335 17.03 -55.73 -30.27
CA GLY A 335 17.35 -56.96 -29.56
C GLY A 335 16.02 -57.66 -29.29
N SER A 336 15.57 -58.43 -30.27
CA SER A 336 14.35 -59.26 -30.22
C SER A 336 14.40 -60.29 -29.10
N ALA A 337 13.25 -60.51 -28.45
CA ALA A 337 12.72 -61.83 -28.11
C ALA A 337 11.20 -61.68 -27.91
#